data_AF-A0A3L6T6R6-F1
#
_entry.id   AF-A0A3L6T6R6-F1
#
_cell.length_a   1.000
_cell.length_b   1.000
_cell.length_c   1.000
_cell.angle_alpha   90.00
_cell.angle_beta   90.00
_cell.angle_gamma   90.00
#
_symmetry.space_group_name_H-M   'P 1'
#
loop_
_entity.id
_entity.type
_entity.pdbx_description
1 polymer ?
#
loop_
_entity_poly.entity_id
_entity_poly.type
_entity_poly.pdbx_seq_one_letter_code
_entity_poly.pdbx_strand_id
1 'polypeptide(L)'
;MTAALVTPVVRDEEGRRISRTMRATDELQALMDFYYATVPVVPRSEGVFCYRGERLDGRRTPRCYGMEGEGRGVRVDFFLAMRPGAFVTVTVRDDQEPGVTRTMRRADPMRGLIDFYYAMTPHEEGTFINFNGRQISPEDTPVDLEMEGDEDYDIYFEPSRPNSDHLPWQVTRRVLL
;
A
#
# COMPACT_ATOMS: atom_id res chain seq x y z
N MET A 1 31.53 -0.39 6.61
CA MET A 1 30.18 -0.87 6.24
C MET A 1 30.07 -0.80 4.73
N THR A 2 29.92 -1.93 4.03
CA THR A 2 29.78 -1.99 2.58
C THR A 2 28.38 -1.50 2.18
N ALA A 3 28.30 -0.57 1.23
CA ALA A 3 27.00 -0.11 0.73
C ALA A 3 26.31 -1.23 -0.05
N ALA A 4 25.15 -1.69 0.41
CA ALA A 4 24.35 -2.71 -0.29
C ALA A 4 23.91 -2.19 -1.66
N LEU A 5 23.94 -3.05 -2.68
CA LEU A 5 23.48 -2.74 -4.03
C LEU A 5 22.15 -3.43 -4.30
N VAL A 6 21.27 -2.74 -5.00
CA VAL A 6 19.99 -3.27 -5.50
C VAL A 6 19.91 -3.09 -7.01
N THR A 7 19.17 -3.98 -7.67
CA THR A 7 18.88 -3.84 -9.11
C THR A 7 17.37 -3.91 -9.33
N PRO A 8 16.65 -2.78 -9.13
CA PRO A 8 15.24 -2.69 -9.48
C PRO A 8 15.02 -2.87 -10.98
N VAL A 9 13.88 -3.46 -11.33
CA VAL A 9 13.41 -3.68 -12.69
C VAL A 9 12.03 -3.02 -12.80
N VAL A 10 12.00 -1.86 -13.46
CA VAL A 10 10.76 -1.17 -13.82
C VAL A 10 10.09 -1.93 -14.95
N ARG A 11 8.84 -2.35 -14.75
CA ARG A 11 7.96 -2.93 -15.77
C ARG A 11 6.83 -1.97 -16.06
N ASP A 12 6.57 -1.68 -17.32
CA ASP A 12 5.41 -0.88 -17.69
C ASP A 12 4.29 -1.69 -18.33
N GLU A 13 3.18 -1.00 -18.61
CA GLU A 13 1.96 -1.57 -19.21
C GLU A 13 2.16 -2.10 -20.63
N GLU A 14 3.20 -1.65 -21.34
CA GLU A 14 3.61 -2.20 -22.64
C GLU A 14 4.51 -3.44 -22.49
N GLY A 15 4.80 -3.85 -21.25
CA GLY A 15 5.67 -4.99 -20.95
C GLY A 15 7.17 -4.69 -21.08
N ARG A 16 7.56 -3.42 -21.27
CA ARG A 16 8.98 -3.03 -21.33
C ARG A 16 9.61 -3.21 -19.94
N ARG A 17 10.88 -3.59 -19.92
CA ARG A 17 11.62 -3.88 -18.68
C ARG A 17 12.92 -3.10 -18.64
N ILE A 18 12.99 -2.09 -17.78
CA ILE A 18 14.16 -1.25 -17.62
C ILE A 18 14.76 -1.50 -16.23
N SER A 19 16.05 -1.84 -16.20
CA SER A 19 16.74 -2.11 -14.94
C SER A 19 17.92 -1.16 -14.75
N ARG A 20 18.13 -0.72 -13.50
CA ARG A 20 19.32 0.06 -13.13
C ARG A 20 19.85 -0.46 -11.80
N THR A 21 21.15 -0.73 -11.74
CA THR A 21 21.81 -1.01 -10.46
C THR A 21 22.13 0.30 -9.75
N MET A 22 21.83 0.38 -8.46
CA MET A 22 22.08 1.55 -7.61
C MET A 22 22.39 1.11 -6.18
N ARG A 23 22.92 2.02 -5.35
CA ARG A 23 23.10 1.75 -3.92
C ARG A 23 21.74 1.78 -3.23
N ALA A 24 21.57 0.98 -2.18
CA ALA A 24 20.38 0.99 -1.35
C ALA A 24 20.14 2.34 -0.63
N THR A 25 21.16 3.20 -0.60
CA THR A 25 21.14 4.57 -0.05
C THR A 25 20.96 5.66 -1.10
N ASP A 26 20.99 5.33 -2.40
CA ASP A 26 20.77 6.33 -3.45
C ASP A 26 19.27 6.65 -3.54
N GLU A 27 18.94 7.89 -3.90
CA GLU A 27 17.55 8.28 -4.13
C GLU A 27 16.93 7.54 -5.32
N LEU A 28 15.69 7.06 -5.17
CA LEU A 28 14.92 6.39 -6.22
C LEU A 28 14.64 7.30 -7.42
N GLN A 29 14.80 8.62 -7.26
CA GLN A 29 14.75 9.58 -8.35
C GLN A 29 15.73 9.20 -9.47
N ALA A 30 16.90 8.65 -9.14
CA ALA A 30 17.85 8.19 -10.14
C ALA A 30 17.28 7.04 -11.00
N LEU A 31 16.53 6.11 -10.42
CA LEU A 31 15.85 5.05 -11.16
C LEU A 31 14.77 5.63 -12.08
N MET A 32 13.94 6.55 -11.55
CA MET A 32 12.85 7.19 -12.29
C MET A 32 13.38 8.01 -13.48
N ASP A 33 14.40 8.82 -13.25
CA ASP A 33 15.05 9.63 -14.28
C ASP A 33 15.66 8.76 -15.38
N PHE A 34 16.27 7.63 -15.00
CA PHE A 34 16.82 6.67 -15.94
C PHE A 34 15.71 6.03 -16.80
N TYR A 35 14.57 5.69 -16.20
CA TYR A 35 13.42 5.19 -16.94
C TYR A 35 12.94 6.20 -17.98
N TYR A 36 12.66 7.45 -17.60
CA TYR A 36 12.20 8.49 -18.53
C TYR A 36 13.24 8.81 -19.63
N ALA A 37 14.54 8.76 -19.31
CA ALA A 37 15.60 8.95 -20.31
C ALA A 37 15.66 7.78 -21.32
N THR A 38 15.24 6.59 -20.92
CA THR A 38 15.28 5.37 -21.74
C THR A 38 13.99 5.14 -22.53
N VAL A 39 12.85 5.61 -22.01
CA VAL A 39 11.52 5.45 -22.61
C VAL A 39 11.01 6.82 -23.09
N PRO A 40 11.41 7.28 -24.29
CA PRO A 40 11.17 8.66 -24.76
C PRO A 40 9.71 8.96 -25.12
N VAL A 41 8.83 7.95 -25.13
CA VAL A 41 7.40 8.09 -25.45
C VAL A 41 6.60 8.61 -24.26
N VAL A 42 7.17 8.57 -23.06
CA VAL A 42 6.51 8.97 -21.82
C VAL A 42 6.97 10.37 -21.41
N PRO A 43 6.07 11.38 -21.36
CA PRO A 43 6.44 12.69 -20.84
C PRO A 43 6.85 12.58 -19.37
N ARG A 44 7.89 13.33 -19.00
CA ARG A 44 8.44 13.30 -17.64
C ARG A 44 7.35 13.72 -16.65
N SER A 45 7.23 12.98 -15.54
CA SER A 45 6.28 13.23 -14.44
C SER A 45 4.83 12.77 -14.69
N GLU A 46 4.51 12.14 -15.82
CA GLU A 46 3.15 11.69 -16.12
C GLU A 46 2.83 10.26 -15.65
N GLY A 47 3.83 9.53 -15.15
CA GLY A 47 3.65 8.16 -14.68
C GLY A 47 3.94 7.97 -13.20
N VAL A 48 3.37 6.89 -12.66
CA VAL A 48 3.51 6.47 -11.26
C VAL A 48 4.37 5.22 -11.20
N PHE A 49 5.39 5.24 -10.35
CA PHE A 49 6.20 4.07 -10.04
C PHE A 49 5.69 3.45 -8.75
N CYS A 50 5.38 2.17 -8.78
CA CYS A 50 4.88 1.42 -7.64
C CYS A 50 5.79 0.27 -7.26
N TYR A 51 5.95 0.01 -5.98
CA TYR A 51 6.62 -1.17 -5.44
C TYR A 51 5.71 -1.83 -4.42
N ARG A 52 5.33 -3.10 -4.64
CA ARG A 52 4.35 -3.82 -3.81
C ARG A 52 3.06 -3.00 -3.57
N GLY A 53 2.58 -2.37 -4.64
CA GLY A 53 1.40 -1.47 -4.61
C GLY A 53 1.64 -0.08 -3.99
N GLU A 54 2.82 0.20 -3.42
CA GLU A 54 3.16 1.52 -2.88
C GLU A 54 3.72 2.45 -3.95
N ARG A 55 3.17 3.65 -4.08
CA ARG A 55 3.80 4.71 -4.86
C ARG A 55 5.18 5.05 -4.29
N LEU A 56 6.19 4.94 -5.13
CA LEU A 56 7.55 5.35 -4.80
C LEU A 56 7.64 6.88 -4.76
N ASP A 57 8.25 7.39 -3.70
CA ASP A 57 8.75 8.76 -3.61
C ASP A 57 10.20 8.77 -4.13
N GLY A 58 10.45 9.58 -5.16
CA GLY A 58 11.78 9.72 -5.75
C GLY A 58 12.85 10.16 -4.75
N ARG A 59 12.49 10.93 -3.72
CA ARG A 59 13.44 11.41 -2.70
C ARG A 59 13.81 10.35 -1.66
N ARG A 60 13.05 9.25 -1.59
CA ARG A 60 13.35 8.13 -0.70
C ARG A 60 14.31 7.15 -1.36
N THR A 61 14.91 6.29 -0.54
CA THR A 61 15.94 5.32 -0.99
C THR A 61 15.34 3.91 -1.06
N PRO A 62 15.94 2.97 -1.82
CA PRO A 62 15.51 1.58 -1.83
C PRO A 62 15.43 0.95 -0.42
N ARG A 63 16.33 1.35 0.49
CA ARG A 63 16.30 0.89 1.88
C ARG A 63 15.04 1.29 2.61
N CYS A 64 14.50 2.49 2.37
CA CYS A 64 13.26 2.95 2.99
C CYS A 64 12.06 2.04 2.66
N TYR A 65 12.13 1.32 1.54
CA TYR A 65 11.12 0.36 1.08
C TYR A 65 11.51 -1.11 1.33
N GLY A 66 12.64 -1.37 2.02
CA GLY A 66 13.11 -2.73 2.28
C GLY A 66 13.59 -3.51 1.04
N MET A 67 13.91 -2.83 -0.06
CA MET A 67 14.34 -3.50 -1.31
C MET A 67 15.69 -4.21 -1.20
N GLU A 68 16.52 -3.86 -0.20
CA GLU A 68 17.85 -4.46 -0.02
C GLU A 68 17.79 -5.96 0.36
N GLY A 69 16.70 -6.41 0.98
CA GLY A 69 16.49 -7.82 1.31
C GLY A 69 16.11 -8.71 0.13
N GLU A 70 15.67 -8.13 -1.00
CA GLU A 70 15.22 -8.86 -2.18
C GLU A 70 16.32 -9.07 -3.24
N GLY A 71 17.44 -8.36 -3.15
CA GLY A 71 18.58 -8.54 -4.04
C GLY A 71 18.36 -8.03 -5.48
N ARG A 72 18.57 -8.89 -6.49
CA ARG A 72 18.48 -8.51 -7.91
C ARG A 72 17.11 -8.83 -8.47
N GLY A 73 16.57 -7.95 -9.30
CA GLY A 73 15.31 -8.18 -9.99
C GLY A 73 14.08 -7.67 -9.25
N VAL A 74 14.27 -6.81 -8.23
CA VAL A 74 13.19 -6.17 -7.45
C VAL A 74 12.21 -5.51 -8.40
N ARG A 75 10.96 -5.98 -8.42
CA ARG A 75 9.97 -5.49 -9.37
C ARG A 75 9.44 -4.13 -8.94
N VAL A 76 9.54 -3.16 -9.83
CA VAL A 76 8.85 -1.87 -9.74
C VAL A 76 7.89 -1.82 -10.92
N ASP A 77 6.63 -1.50 -10.69
CA ASP A 77 5.65 -1.32 -11.75
C ASP A 77 5.58 0.16 -12.12
N PHE A 78 5.46 0.45 -13.41
CA PHE A 78 5.27 1.80 -13.95
C PHE A 78 3.93 1.83 -14.69
N PHE A 79 3.14 2.85 -14.42
CA PHE A 79 1.84 3.06 -15.06
C PHE A 79 1.84 4.41 -15.77
N LEU A 80 1.46 4.40 -17.04
CA LEU A 80 1.35 5.61 -17.84
C LEU A 80 -0.04 6.20 -17.60
N ALA A 81 -0.06 7.44 -17.14
CA ALA A 81 -1.21 8.22 -16.71
C ALA A 81 -1.61 8.04 -15.22
N MET A 82 -1.47 9.15 -14.50
CA MET A 82 -2.53 9.62 -13.60
C MET A 82 -3.80 9.83 -14.43
N ARG A 83 -4.48 8.75 -14.86
CA ARG A 83 -5.84 8.91 -15.36
C ARG A 83 -6.64 9.46 -14.19
N PRO A 84 -7.34 10.60 -14.34
CA PRO A 84 -8.25 11.06 -13.31
C PRO A 84 -9.14 9.91 -12.88
N GLY A 85 -9.25 9.70 -11.57
CA GLY A 85 -10.04 8.64 -11.00
C GLY A 85 -9.37 7.26 -10.94
N ALA A 86 -8.09 7.09 -11.28
CA ALA A 86 -7.42 5.79 -11.25
C ALA A 86 -6.79 5.42 -9.89
N PHE A 87 -6.55 6.40 -9.03
CA PHE A 87 -5.91 6.23 -7.73
C PHE A 87 -6.84 6.66 -6.62
N VAL A 88 -6.62 6.14 -5.42
CA VAL A 88 -7.27 6.57 -4.18
C VAL A 88 -6.21 6.76 -3.12
N THR A 89 -6.44 7.68 -2.18
CA THR A 89 -5.66 7.74 -0.95
C THR A 89 -6.47 7.11 0.16
N VAL A 90 -5.91 6.12 0.84
CA VAL A 90 -6.59 5.42 1.92
C VAL A 90 -5.78 5.59 3.20
N THR A 91 -6.45 5.99 4.27
CA THR A 91 -5.89 6.06 5.61
C THR A 91 -6.51 4.99 6.48
N VAL A 92 -5.68 4.10 7.01
CA VAL A 92 -6.09 3.14 8.03
C VAL A 92 -6.08 3.86 9.37
N ARG A 93 -7.26 4.01 9.96
CA ARG A 93 -7.49 4.64 11.27
C ARG A 93 -7.72 3.55 12.32
N ASP A 94 -6.93 3.58 13.37
CA ASP A 94 -7.12 2.84 14.61
C ASP A 94 -7.21 3.82 15.78
N ASP A 95 -7.12 3.31 17.01
CA ASP A 95 -7.01 4.13 18.22
C ASP A 95 -5.63 4.77 18.39
N GLN A 96 -4.69 4.50 17.47
CA GLN A 96 -3.36 5.08 17.45
C GLN A 96 -3.34 6.29 16.50
N GLU A 97 -2.77 7.41 16.99
CA GLU A 97 -2.48 8.55 16.13
C GLU A 97 -0.97 8.66 15.87
N PRO A 98 -0.53 8.96 14.64
CA PRO A 98 -1.32 9.14 13.42
C PRO A 98 -1.59 7.81 12.69
N GLY A 99 -2.78 7.66 12.10
CA GLY A 99 -3.13 6.52 11.24
C GLY A 99 -2.21 6.36 10.02
N VAL A 100 -2.28 5.21 9.37
CA VAL A 100 -1.39 4.84 8.26
C VAL A 100 -2.01 5.21 6.92
N THR A 101 -1.47 6.22 6.24
CA THR A 101 -1.95 6.70 4.93
C THR A 101 -1.14 6.14 3.76
N ARG A 102 -1.81 5.73 2.69
CA ARG A 102 -1.20 5.29 1.43
C ARG A 102 -2.05 5.64 0.22
N THR A 103 -1.40 6.04 -0.87
CA THR A 103 -2.03 6.15 -2.19
C THR A 103 -1.82 4.87 -2.98
N MET A 104 -2.88 4.33 -3.58
CA MET A 104 -2.84 3.10 -4.38
C MET A 104 -3.79 3.15 -5.59
N ARG A 105 -3.60 2.27 -6.56
CA ARG A 105 -4.51 2.17 -7.72
C ARG A 105 -5.83 1.56 -7.29
N ARG A 106 -6.93 2.02 -7.88
CA ARG A 106 -8.26 1.44 -7.62
C ARG A 106 -8.38 -0.03 -8.03
N ALA A 107 -7.58 -0.47 -9.00
CA ALA A 107 -7.61 -1.83 -9.51
C ALA A 107 -6.62 -2.78 -8.81
N ASP A 108 -5.81 -2.28 -7.88
CA ASP A 108 -4.84 -3.12 -7.16
C ASP A 108 -5.48 -3.66 -5.86
N PRO A 109 -5.15 -4.89 -5.43
CA PRO A 109 -5.67 -5.45 -4.18
C PRO A 109 -5.23 -4.68 -2.93
N MET A 110 -6.11 -4.63 -1.93
CA MET A 110 -5.87 -4.01 -0.62
C MET A 110 -4.78 -4.72 0.20
N ARG A 111 -4.37 -5.94 -0.17
CA ARG A 111 -3.28 -6.73 0.44
C ARG A 111 -2.05 -5.90 0.78
N GLY A 112 -1.56 -5.10 -0.16
CA GLY A 112 -0.33 -4.32 0.06
C GLY A 112 -0.47 -3.23 1.14
N LEU A 113 -1.66 -2.66 1.31
CA LEU A 113 -1.97 -1.72 2.39
C LEU A 113 -2.09 -2.45 3.73
N ILE A 114 -2.78 -3.60 3.74
CA ILE A 114 -3.02 -4.41 4.95
C ILE A 114 -1.71 -4.97 5.49
N ASP A 115 -0.89 -5.59 4.64
CA ASP A 115 0.41 -6.13 5.02
C ASP A 115 1.34 -5.02 5.55
N PHE A 116 1.28 -3.83 4.93
CA PHE A 116 2.06 -2.67 5.38
C PHE A 116 1.61 -2.16 6.76
N TYR A 117 0.31 -2.05 6.98
CA TYR A 117 -0.23 -1.68 8.29
C TYR A 117 0.19 -2.67 9.37
N TYR A 118 0.00 -3.97 9.15
CA TYR A 118 0.36 -5.01 10.12
C TYR A 118 1.86 -5.09 10.41
N ALA A 119 2.71 -4.68 9.48
CA ALA A 119 4.14 -4.57 9.71
C ALA A 119 4.53 -3.36 10.58
N MET A 120 3.71 -2.30 10.60
CA MET A 120 4.00 -1.03 11.27
C MET A 120 3.33 -0.89 12.63
N THR A 121 2.19 -1.55 12.84
CA THR A 121 1.35 -1.34 14.02
C THR A 121 1.09 -2.65 14.77
N PRO A 122 1.30 -2.69 16.11
CA PRO A 122 0.86 -3.81 16.93
C PRO A 122 -0.66 -3.96 16.82
N HIS A 123 -1.14 -5.18 16.60
CA HIS A 123 -2.55 -5.45 16.41
C HIS A 123 -2.94 -6.69 17.22
N GLU A 124 -4.15 -6.67 17.76
CA GLU A 124 -4.73 -7.84 18.42
C GLU A 124 -5.19 -8.87 17.37
N GLU A 125 -5.08 -10.15 17.69
CA GLU A 125 -5.65 -11.20 16.85
C GLU A 125 -7.18 -11.07 16.81
N GLY A 126 -7.77 -11.07 15.60
CA GLY A 126 -9.21 -11.02 15.41
C GLY A 126 -9.82 -9.64 15.16
N THR A 127 -9.00 -8.60 14.97
CA THR A 127 -9.45 -7.27 14.51
C THR A 127 -9.46 -7.21 12.99
N PHE A 128 -10.58 -6.75 12.42
CA PHE A 128 -10.74 -6.67 10.97
C PHE A 128 -10.88 -5.21 10.50
N ILE A 129 -10.31 -4.94 9.34
CA ILE A 129 -10.44 -3.64 8.68
C ILE A 129 -11.78 -3.61 7.96
N ASN A 130 -12.56 -2.58 8.24
CA ASN A 130 -13.88 -2.36 7.68
C ASN A 130 -13.94 -1.03 6.92
N PHE A 131 -14.76 -1.01 5.88
CA PHE A 131 -15.13 0.18 5.14
C PHE A 131 -16.63 0.13 4.86
N ASN A 132 -17.35 1.20 5.17
CA ASN A 132 -18.81 1.28 5.03
C ASN A 132 -19.57 0.09 5.67
N GLY A 133 -19.10 -0.39 6.83
CA GLY A 133 -19.70 -1.52 7.55
C GLY A 133 -19.48 -2.89 6.90
N ARG A 134 -18.64 -2.96 5.85
CA ARG A 134 -18.21 -4.20 5.21
C ARG A 134 -16.77 -4.49 5.60
N GLN A 135 -16.51 -5.75 5.99
CA GLN A 135 -15.16 -6.26 6.18
C GLN A 135 -14.42 -6.30 4.85
N ILE A 136 -13.26 -5.66 4.80
CA ILE A 136 -12.39 -5.64 3.62
C ILE A 136 -11.60 -6.96 3.57
N SER A 137 -11.73 -7.67 2.46
CA SER A 137 -10.85 -8.79 2.12
C SER A 137 -9.53 -8.23 1.58
N PRO A 138 -8.37 -8.88 1.86
CA PRO A 138 -7.12 -8.46 1.22
C PRO A 138 -7.10 -8.55 -0.31
N GLU A 139 -7.99 -9.36 -0.89
CA GLU A 139 -8.15 -9.43 -2.36
C GLU A 139 -9.14 -8.41 -2.91
N ASP A 140 -9.89 -7.70 -2.06
CA ASP A 140 -10.73 -6.60 -2.52
C ASP A 140 -9.84 -5.51 -3.13
N THR A 141 -10.35 -4.86 -4.17
CA THR A 141 -9.76 -3.64 -4.73
C THR A 141 -10.59 -2.43 -4.35
N PRO A 142 -10.06 -1.19 -4.39
CA PRO A 142 -10.89 -0.01 -4.19
C PRO A 142 -12.06 0.10 -5.19
N VAL A 143 -11.98 -0.49 -6.39
CA VAL A 143 -13.15 -0.64 -7.28
C VAL A 143 -14.24 -1.49 -6.63
N ASP A 144 -13.89 -2.63 -6.04
CA ASP A 144 -14.86 -3.55 -5.38
C ASP A 144 -15.49 -2.96 -4.11
N LEU A 145 -14.85 -1.92 -3.57
CA LEU A 145 -15.29 -1.16 -2.41
C LEU A 145 -16.02 0.14 -2.80
N GLU A 146 -16.23 0.39 -4.11
CA GLU A 146 -16.90 1.59 -4.62
C GLU A 146 -16.21 2.90 -4.20
N MET A 147 -14.89 2.87 -3.92
CA MET A 147 -14.12 4.07 -3.62
C MET A 147 -13.87 4.84 -4.92
N GLU A 148 -14.25 6.11 -4.95
CA GLU A 148 -14.03 6.99 -6.09
C GLU A 148 -12.60 7.51 -6.17
N GLY A 149 -12.08 7.62 -7.38
CA GLY A 149 -10.69 7.99 -7.55
C GLY A 149 -10.45 9.49 -7.34
N ASP A 150 -9.21 9.81 -7.00
CA ASP A 150 -8.73 11.11 -6.57
C ASP A 150 -9.37 11.61 -5.25
N GLU A 151 -10.02 10.72 -4.51
CA GLU A 151 -10.55 11.00 -3.17
C GLU A 151 -9.72 10.32 -2.05
N ASP A 152 -9.92 10.83 -0.84
CA ASP A 152 -9.30 10.36 0.39
C ASP A 152 -10.34 9.62 1.25
N TYR A 153 -10.02 8.39 1.65
CA TYR A 153 -10.90 7.55 2.46
C TYR A 153 -10.25 7.17 3.79
N ASP A 154 -11.03 7.17 4.86
CA ASP A 154 -10.67 6.54 6.12
C ASP A 154 -11.30 5.14 6.19
N ILE A 155 -10.50 4.13 6.54
CA ILE A 155 -10.95 2.77 6.87
C ILE A 155 -10.63 2.47 8.33
N TYR A 156 -11.49 1.71 9.01
CA TYR A 156 -11.44 1.58 10.47
C TYR A 156 -11.34 0.13 10.92
N PHE A 157 -10.73 -0.09 12.08
CA PHE A 157 -10.83 -1.37 12.79
C PHE A 157 -12.18 -1.47 13.51
N GLU A 158 -12.91 -2.53 13.23
CA GLU A 158 -14.01 -2.94 14.11
C GLU A 158 -13.69 -4.31 14.70
N PRO A 159 -13.88 -4.52 16.01
CA PRO A 159 -13.82 -5.85 16.58
C PRO A 159 -14.89 -6.71 15.90
N SER A 160 -14.53 -7.95 15.59
CA SER A 160 -15.48 -8.96 15.16
C SER A 160 -16.69 -8.92 16.08
N ARG A 161 -17.90 -8.59 15.56
CA ARG A 161 -19.10 -8.78 16.37
C ARG A 161 -19.09 -10.26 16.76
N PRO A 162 -19.12 -10.61 18.06
CA PRO A 162 -19.17 -12.01 18.44
C PRO A 162 -20.40 -12.60 17.75
N ASN A 163 -20.19 -13.71 17.04
CA ASN A 163 -21.26 -14.44 16.38
C ASN A 163 -22.40 -14.61 17.38
N SER A 164 -23.58 -14.03 17.09
CA SER A 164 -24.70 -13.97 18.03
C SER A 164 -25.28 -15.34 18.39
N ASP A 165 -24.71 -16.41 17.85
CA ASP A 165 -25.15 -17.80 18.05
C ASP A 165 -24.52 -18.48 19.28
N HIS A 166 -23.65 -17.79 20.01
CA HIS A 166 -23.17 -18.26 21.30
C HIS A 166 -23.33 -17.18 22.38
N LEU A 167 -24.54 -17.08 22.93
CA LEU A 167 -24.77 -16.45 24.23
C LEU A 167 -24.28 -17.39 25.34
N PRO A 168 -23.24 -17.05 26.14
CA PRO A 168 -23.12 -17.58 27.47
C PRO A 168 -24.11 -16.83 28.38
N TRP A 169 -25.10 -17.59 28.82
CA TRP A 169 -25.98 -17.33 29.95
C TRP A 169 -25.31 -16.57 31.12
N GLN A 170 -26.05 -15.60 31.65
CA GLN A 170 -26.17 -15.23 33.08
C GLN A 170 -24.88 -14.83 33.83
N VAL A 171 -24.70 -13.53 34.07
CA VAL A 171 -24.41 -13.05 35.43
C VAL A 171 -25.26 -11.82 35.74
N THR A 172 -26.19 -12.04 36.65
CA THR A 172 -26.99 -11.05 37.38
C THR A 172 -26.11 -9.98 38.04
N ARG A 173 -26.43 -8.70 37.84
CA ARG A 173 -26.14 -7.68 38.86
C ARG A 173 -27.43 -7.19 39.48
N ARG A 174 -27.64 -7.73 40.69
CA ARG A 174 -28.47 -7.17 41.76
C ARG A 174 -28.27 -5.66 41.84
N VAL A 175 -29.38 -4.94 41.82
CA VAL A 175 -29.50 -3.60 42.39
C VAL A 175 -29.14 -3.71 43.88
N LEU A 176 -28.25 -2.83 44.33
CA LEU A 176 -28.24 -2.34 45.71
C LEU A 176 -27.94 -0.85 45.66
N LEU A 177 -28.74 -0.13 46.45
CA LEU A 177 -28.83 1.31 46.62
C LEU A 177 -27.49 1.98 46.96
#